data_AF-A0A3N5RYW2-F1
#
_entry.id   AF-A0A3N5RYW2-F1
#
_cell.length_a   1.000
_cell.length_b   1.000
_cell.length_c   1.000
_cell.angle_alpha   90.00
_cell.angle_beta   90.00
_cell.angle_gamma   90.00
#
_symmetry.space_group_name_H-M   'P 1'
#
loop_
_entity.id
_entity.type
_entity.pdbx_description
1 polymer ?
#
loop_
_entity_poly.entity_id
_entity_poly.type
_entity_poly.pdbx_seq_one_letter_code
_entity_poly.pdbx_strand_id
1 'polypeptide(L)'
;MNEHAKRIQKPRCFLLYGLAPSGLPAAEANRILNTFIGDPALPLAIFHDHFIGQPGGVILFYVETPEERDALLAQKYLEGWHVEIQPLIFSHSPAAFDEQIAFTLRAYRGVSWETLQKEERPSYGNPSREAESAQEEE
;
A
#
# COMPACT_ATOMS: atom_id res chain seq x y z
N MET A 1 -4.19 -14.70 -10.00
CA MET A 1 -3.35 -13.53 -10.33
C MET A 1 -4.06 -12.73 -11.42
N ASN A 2 -4.05 -11.39 -11.34
CA ASN A 2 -4.84 -10.53 -12.21
C ASN A 2 -4.26 -10.45 -13.64
N GLU A 3 -4.85 -11.17 -14.60
CA GLU A 3 -4.41 -11.18 -16.00
C GLU A 3 -4.51 -9.78 -16.67
N HIS A 4 -5.33 -8.88 -16.14
CA HIS A 4 -5.40 -7.50 -16.64
C HIS A 4 -4.18 -6.68 -16.25
N ALA A 5 -3.62 -6.92 -15.06
CA ALA A 5 -2.42 -6.22 -14.58
C ALA A 5 -1.23 -6.46 -15.51
N LYS A 6 -1.06 -7.68 -16.04
CA LYS A 6 0.00 -8.06 -17.00
C LYS A 6 -0.03 -7.26 -18.31
N ARG A 7 -1.18 -6.72 -18.71
CA ARG A 7 -1.33 -5.98 -19.97
C ARG A 7 -0.95 -4.51 -19.86
N ILE A 8 -0.74 -4.01 -18.64
CA ILE A 8 -0.39 -2.61 -18.41
C ILE A 8 1.06 -2.37 -18.83
N GLN A 9 1.27 -1.50 -19.81
CA GLN A 9 2.61 -1.17 -20.32
C GLN A 9 3.06 0.27 -19.99
N LYS A 10 2.15 1.13 -19.52
CA LYS A 10 2.45 2.54 -19.23
C LYS A 10 2.63 2.74 -17.72
N PRO A 11 3.56 3.63 -17.31
CA PRO A 11 3.79 3.95 -15.91
C PRO A 11 2.51 4.28 -15.16
N ARG A 12 2.37 3.71 -13.95
CA ARG A 12 1.29 4.01 -13.01
C ARG A 12 1.50 3.34 -11.66
N CYS A 13 0.74 3.78 -10.68
CA CYS A 13 0.64 3.14 -9.39
C CYS A 13 -0.22 1.87 -9.47
N PHE A 14 0.21 0.84 -8.74
CA PHE A 14 -0.50 -0.41 -8.52
C PHE A 14 -0.82 -0.51 -7.04
N LEU A 15 -2.10 -0.70 -6.72
CA LEU A 15 -2.57 -1.04 -5.38
C LEU A 15 -2.38 -2.53 -5.17
N LEU A 16 -1.72 -2.90 -4.09
CA LEU A 16 -1.69 -4.25 -3.55
C LEU A 16 -2.47 -4.27 -2.24
N TYR A 17 -3.40 -5.21 -2.13
CA TYR A 17 -4.08 -5.57 -0.89
C TYR A 17 -3.69 -6.99 -0.52
N GLY A 18 -3.16 -7.18 0.68
CA GLY A 18 -2.65 -8.47 1.14
C GLY A 18 -3.19 -8.84 2.51
N LEU A 19 -3.66 -10.08 2.66
CA LEU A 19 -4.06 -10.66 3.94
C LEU A 19 -3.17 -11.86 4.26
N ALA A 20 -2.60 -11.85 5.46
CA ALA A 20 -1.76 -12.92 5.93
C ALA A 20 -2.58 -14.20 6.17
N PRO A 21 -1.96 -15.39 6.04
CA PRO A 21 -2.63 -16.64 6.36
C PRO A 21 -3.03 -16.70 7.85
N SER A 22 -4.11 -17.42 8.13
CA SER A 22 -4.62 -17.61 9.49
C SER A 22 -3.56 -18.19 10.41
N GLY A 23 -3.43 -17.63 11.62
CA GLY A 23 -2.48 -18.08 12.63
C GLY A 23 -1.07 -17.49 12.51
N LEU A 24 -0.78 -16.68 11.48
CA LEU A 24 0.45 -15.91 11.43
C LEU A 24 0.37 -14.73 12.42
N PRO A 25 1.32 -14.58 13.36
CA PRO A 25 1.32 -13.46 14.30
C PRO A 25 1.45 -12.11 13.57
N ALA A 26 0.79 -11.07 14.09
CA ALA A 26 0.78 -9.72 13.50
C ALA A 26 2.20 -9.15 13.29
N ALA A 27 3.03 -9.19 14.33
CA ALA A 27 4.43 -8.75 14.25
C ALA A 27 5.21 -9.46 13.13
N GLU A 28 4.97 -10.76 12.93
CA GLU A 28 5.64 -11.54 11.90
C GLU A 28 5.11 -11.22 10.50
N ALA A 29 3.79 -11.08 10.35
CA ALA A 29 3.16 -10.63 9.11
C ALA A 29 3.71 -9.26 8.69
N ASN A 30 3.79 -8.32 9.63
CA ASN A 30 4.31 -6.98 9.39
C ASN A 30 5.80 -7.01 9.02
N ARG A 31 6.61 -7.86 9.67
CA ARG A 31 8.02 -8.06 9.30
C ARG A 31 8.20 -8.58 7.88
N ILE A 32 7.38 -9.54 7.46
CA ILE A 32 7.38 -10.07 6.08
C ILE A 32 7.01 -8.96 5.09
N LEU A 33 5.94 -8.19 5.37
CA LEU A 33 5.50 -7.09 4.51
C LEU A 33 6.57 -5.99 4.42
N ASN A 34 7.23 -5.64 5.53
CA ASN A 34 8.32 -4.66 5.57
C ASN A 34 9.54 -5.11 4.76
N THR A 35 9.86 -6.41 4.82
CA THR A 35 10.94 -6.98 3.99
C THR A 35 10.58 -6.94 2.51
N PHE A 36 9.32 -7.21 2.17
CA PHE A 36 8.80 -7.14 0.81
C PHE A 36 8.89 -5.73 0.23
N ILE A 37 8.37 -4.70 0.91
CA ILE A 37 8.41 -3.32 0.38
C ILE A 37 9.82 -2.70 0.34
N GLY A 38 10.75 -3.24 1.12
CA GLY A 38 12.13 -2.78 1.19
C GLY A 38 13.06 -3.38 0.14
N ASP A 39 12.59 -4.35 -0.65
CA ASP A 39 13.41 -4.99 -1.69
C ASP A 39 13.61 -4.05 -2.90
N PRO A 40 14.85 -3.59 -3.18
CA PRO A 40 15.12 -2.71 -4.31
C PRO A 40 14.99 -3.39 -5.67
N ALA A 41 14.80 -4.72 -5.73
CA ALA A 41 14.48 -5.43 -6.97
C ALA A 41 13.00 -5.30 -7.38
N LEU A 42 12.16 -4.76 -6.50
CA LEU A 42 10.76 -4.48 -6.77
C LEU A 42 10.56 -3.01 -7.17
N PRO A 43 9.43 -2.68 -7.84
CA PRO A 43 9.09 -1.29 -8.11
C PRO A 43 9.01 -0.46 -6.83
N LEU A 44 9.08 0.87 -6.98
CA LEU A 44 9.12 1.80 -5.86
C LEU A 44 7.82 1.76 -5.05
N ALA A 45 7.87 1.31 -3.79
CA ALA A 45 6.77 1.48 -2.84
C ALA A 45 6.67 2.97 -2.44
N ILE A 46 5.54 3.61 -2.74
CA ILE A 46 5.30 5.04 -2.44
C ILE A 46 4.38 5.26 -1.24
N PHE A 47 3.67 4.22 -0.82
CA PHE A 47 2.81 4.20 0.35
C PHE A 47 2.63 2.75 0.79
N HIS A 48 2.58 2.51 2.09
CA HIS A 48 2.11 1.27 2.67
C HIS A 48 1.47 1.54 4.02
N ASP A 49 0.61 0.62 4.44
CA ASP A 49 0.12 0.58 5.81
C ASP A 49 -0.27 -0.85 6.20
N HIS A 50 -0.33 -1.11 7.49
CA HIS A 50 -0.69 -2.39 8.07
C HIS A 50 -2.14 -2.37 8.56
N PHE A 51 -2.79 -3.53 8.61
CA PHE A 51 -4.16 -3.63 9.08
C PHE A 51 -4.24 -3.91 10.58
N ILE A 52 -5.17 -3.24 11.25
CA ILE A 52 -5.72 -3.64 12.55
C ILE A 52 -6.70 -4.81 12.35
N GLY A 53 -6.73 -5.74 13.30
CA GLY A 53 -7.56 -6.94 13.30
C GLY A 53 -6.89 -8.08 12.54
N GLN A 54 -7.24 -8.25 11.26
CA GLN A 54 -6.66 -9.31 10.44
C GLN A 54 -5.28 -8.88 9.93
N PRO A 55 -4.18 -9.59 10.28
CA PRO A 55 -2.85 -9.20 9.82
C PRO A 55 -2.75 -9.16 8.30
N GLY A 56 -2.11 -8.11 7.81
CA GLY A 56 -2.10 -7.78 6.39
C GLY A 56 -1.69 -6.34 6.18
N GLY A 57 -1.87 -5.87 4.96
CA GLY A 57 -1.63 -4.47 4.66
C GLY A 57 -2.03 -4.08 3.24
N VAL A 58 -1.85 -2.80 2.99
CA VAL A 58 -2.03 -2.16 1.70
C VAL A 58 -0.71 -1.56 1.26
N ILE A 59 -0.38 -1.66 -0.03
CA ILE A 59 0.82 -1.05 -0.59
C ILE A 59 0.47 -0.39 -1.92
N LEU A 60 1.06 0.76 -2.19
CA LEU A 60 1.07 1.36 -3.53
C LEU A 60 2.49 1.32 -4.08
N PHE A 61 2.65 0.62 -5.20
CA PHE A 61 3.88 0.59 -5.97
C PHE A 61 3.76 1.50 -7.18
N TYR A 62 4.70 2.42 -7.38
CA TYR A 62 4.89 3.05 -8.67
C TYR A 62 5.66 2.09 -9.57
N VAL A 63 5.00 1.65 -10.63
CA VAL A 63 5.56 0.75 -11.64
C VAL A 63 5.84 1.57 -12.88
N GLU A 64 7.11 1.76 -13.20
CA GLU A 64 7.58 2.56 -14.33
C GLU A 64 7.75 1.71 -15.59
N THR A 65 8.27 0.49 -15.44
CA THR A 65 8.61 -0.39 -16.58
C THR A 65 7.82 -1.70 -16.60
N PRO A 66 7.67 -2.35 -17.76
CA PRO A 66 7.14 -3.71 -17.86
C PRO A 66 7.92 -4.74 -17.02
N GLU A 67 9.24 -4.56 -16.90
CA GLU A 67 10.12 -5.44 -16.13
C GLU A 67 9.82 -5.34 -14.62
N GLU A 68 9.65 -4.12 -14.11
CA GLU A 68 9.21 -3.89 -12.72
C GLU A 68 7.82 -4.48 -12.46
N ARG A 69 6.89 -4.31 -13.40
CA ARG A 69 5.56 -4.94 -13.32
C ARG A 69 5.70 -6.45 -13.18
N ASP A 70 6.51 -7.07 -14.03
CA ASP A 70 6.68 -8.51 -14.06
C ASP A 70 7.38 -9.01 -12.78
N ALA A 71 8.35 -8.26 -12.24
CA ALA A 71 8.95 -8.52 -10.94
C ALA A 71 7.92 -8.47 -9.80
N LEU A 72 7.07 -7.43 -9.77
CA LEU A 72 5.99 -7.30 -8.78
C LEU A 72 4.99 -8.45 -8.84
N LEU A 73 4.63 -8.88 -10.05
CA LEU A 73 3.67 -9.99 -10.24
C LEU A 73 4.30 -11.37 -9.94
N ALA A 74 5.61 -11.53 -10.12
CA ALA A 74 6.33 -12.78 -9.90
C ALA A 74 6.91 -12.93 -8.48
N GLN A 75 6.72 -11.93 -7.61
CA GLN A 75 7.21 -11.95 -6.24
C GLN A 75 6.74 -13.20 -5.46
N LYS A 76 7.57 -13.65 -4.50
CA LYS A 76 7.26 -14.79 -3.62
C LYS A 76 7.24 -14.45 -2.14
N TYR A 77 7.48 -13.19 -1.77
CA TYR A 77 7.45 -12.74 -0.38
C TYR A 77 6.13 -13.05 0.31
N LEU A 78 5.02 -12.92 -0.43
CA LEU A 78 3.66 -13.12 0.07
C LEU A 78 3.10 -14.49 -0.36
N GLU A 79 3.95 -15.50 -0.54
CA GLU A 79 3.50 -16.86 -0.83
C GLU A 79 2.61 -17.38 0.32
N GLY A 80 1.42 -17.90 -0.03
CA GLY A 80 0.41 -18.34 0.94
C GLY A 80 -0.50 -17.23 1.48
N TRP A 81 -0.27 -15.97 1.13
CA TRP A 81 -1.17 -14.85 1.47
C TRP A 81 -2.32 -14.76 0.45
N HIS A 82 -3.45 -14.18 0.86
CA HIS A 82 -4.47 -13.72 -0.10
C HIS A 82 -4.05 -12.35 -0.62
N VAL A 83 -3.72 -12.26 -1.91
CA VAL A 83 -3.17 -11.05 -2.52
C VAL A 83 -3.97 -10.62 -3.74
N GLU A 84 -4.36 -9.35 -3.75
CA GLU A 84 -4.98 -8.69 -4.89
C GLU A 84 -4.12 -7.51 -5.35
N ILE A 85 -3.90 -7.42 -6.65
CA ILE A 85 -3.09 -6.34 -7.27
C ILE A 85 -3.91 -5.69 -8.38
N GLN A 86 -4.07 -4.37 -8.29
CA GLN A 86 -4.89 -3.57 -9.20
C GLN A 86 -4.13 -2.32 -9.67
N PRO A 87 -3.95 -2.13 -10.99
CA PRO A 87 -3.43 -0.86 -11.52
C PRO A 87 -4.44 0.28 -11.34
N LEU A 88 -3.97 1.44 -10.91
CA LEU A 88 -4.83 2.62 -10.74
C LEU A 88 -5.02 3.38 -12.06
N ILE A 89 -6.16 4.07 -12.17
CA ILE A 89 -6.56 4.78 -13.40
C ILE A 89 -5.82 6.12 -13.53
N PHE A 90 -5.79 6.94 -12.48
CA PHE A 90 -5.34 8.34 -12.55
C PHE A 90 -3.93 8.56 -11.99
N SER A 91 -3.45 7.68 -11.12
CA SER A 91 -2.15 7.79 -10.48
C SER A 91 -1.05 7.28 -11.41
N HIS A 92 -0.68 8.08 -12.42
CA HIS A 92 0.33 7.73 -13.43
C HIS A 92 1.78 7.86 -12.96
N SER A 93 2.00 8.45 -11.77
CA SER A 93 3.30 8.69 -11.15
C SER A 93 3.11 8.91 -9.64
N PRO A 94 4.17 8.95 -8.82
CA PRO A 94 4.07 9.30 -7.41
C PRO A 94 3.42 10.67 -7.19
N ALA A 95 3.79 11.67 -8.00
CA ALA A 95 3.19 13.00 -7.93
C ALA A 95 1.71 13.01 -8.36
N ALA A 96 1.34 12.18 -9.35
CA ALA A 96 -0.07 12.04 -9.72
C ALA A 96 -0.89 11.33 -8.64
N PHE A 97 -0.29 10.47 -7.82
CA PHE A 97 -0.96 9.90 -6.65
C PHE A 97 -1.24 10.98 -5.59
N ASP A 98 -0.27 11.81 -5.25
CA ASP A 98 -0.46 12.94 -4.32
C ASP A 98 -1.53 13.92 -4.83
N GLU A 99 -1.50 14.30 -6.12
CA GLU A 99 -2.55 15.16 -6.69
C GLU A 99 -3.92 14.48 -6.67
N GLN A 100 -4.01 13.15 -6.78
CA GLN A 100 -5.31 12.48 -6.66
C GLN A 100 -5.90 12.56 -5.25
N ILE A 101 -5.07 12.57 -4.19
CA ILE A 101 -5.52 12.85 -2.83
C ILE A 101 -6.07 14.27 -2.76
N ALA A 102 -5.30 15.26 -3.22
CA ALA A 102 -5.70 16.66 -3.21
C ALA A 102 -6.97 16.93 -4.02
N PHE A 103 -7.05 16.36 -5.23
CA PHE A 103 -8.22 16.43 -6.10
C PHE A 103 -9.46 15.85 -5.43
N THR A 104 -9.36 14.66 -4.83
CA THR A 104 -10.49 13.97 -4.20
C THR A 104 -11.09 14.80 -3.07
N LEU A 105 -10.25 15.35 -2.19
CA LEU A 105 -10.69 16.20 -1.08
C LEU A 105 -11.38 17.47 -1.57
N ARG A 106 -10.75 18.15 -2.54
CA ARG A 106 -11.27 19.39 -3.13
C ARG A 106 -12.60 19.15 -3.84
N ALA A 107 -12.67 18.14 -4.70
CA ALA A 107 -13.81 17.88 -5.57
C ALA A 107 -15.05 17.39 -4.81
N TYR A 108 -14.86 16.56 -3.77
CA TYR A 108 -15.98 15.88 -3.12
C TYR A 108 -16.31 16.38 -1.72
N ARG A 109 -15.41 17.13 -1.07
CA ARG A 109 -15.61 17.66 0.29
C ARG A 109 -15.28 19.14 0.43
N GLY A 110 -14.73 19.79 -0.60
CA GLY A 110 -14.35 21.20 -0.54
C GLY A 110 -13.21 21.47 0.45
N VAL A 111 -12.39 20.46 0.76
CA VAL A 111 -11.29 20.55 1.73
C VAL A 111 -9.95 20.59 1.00
N SER A 112 -9.02 21.39 1.51
CA SER A 112 -7.65 21.48 0.98
C SER A 112 -6.73 20.46 1.65
N TRP A 113 -5.97 19.71 0.85
CA TRP A 113 -4.95 18.78 1.37
C TRP A 113 -3.88 19.50 2.18
N GLU A 114 -3.40 20.65 1.70
CA GLU A 114 -2.40 21.47 2.41
C GLU A 114 -2.90 21.96 3.78
N THR A 115 -4.21 22.19 3.92
CA THR A 115 -4.81 22.55 5.21
C THR A 115 -4.81 21.35 6.15
N LEU A 116 -5.28 20.18 5.68
CA LEU A 116 -5.31 18.95 6.49
C LEU A 116 -3.92 18.55 7.00
N GLN A 117 -2.88 18.74 6.18
CA GLN A 117 -1.50 18.45 6.57
C GLN A 117 -0.99 19.32 7.73
N LYS A 118 -1.57 20.50 7.95
CA LYS A 118 -1.15 21.48 8.98
C LYS A 118 -2.06 21.49 10.19
N GLU A 119 -3.19 20.78 10.14
CA GLU A 119 -4.13 20.75 11.25
C GLU A 119 -3.52 20.02 12.44
N GLU A 120 -3.66 20.62 13.63
CA GLU A 120 -3.38 19.91 14.88
C GLU A 120 -4.42 18.82 15.08
N ARG A 121 -3.94 17.62 15.36
CA ARG A 121 -4.75 16.43 15.51
C ARG A 121 -4.56 15.84 16.91
N PRO A 122 -5.57 15.10 17.44
CA PRO A 122 -5.41 14.42 18.72
C PRO A 122 -4.29 13.37 18.66
N SER A 123 -3.87 12.90 19.84
CA SER A 123 -2.99 11.74 19.93
C SER A 123 -3.67 10.52 19.30
N TYR A 124 -2.95 9.80 18.45
CA TYR A 124 -3.44 8.66 17.66
C TYR A 124 -2.99 7.31 18.24
N GLY A 125 -2.94 7.19 19.57
CA GLY A 125 -2.50 5.97 20.24
C GLY A 125 -0.99 5.69 20.11
N ASN A 126 -0.62 4.41 20.10
CA ASN A 126 0.76 3.93 20.01
C ASN A 126 0.96 3.01 18.80
N PRO A 127 1.35 3.57 17.64
CA PRO A 127 1.52 2.81 16.41
C PRO A 127 2.51 1.64 16.53
N SER A 128 3.50 1.71 17.42
CA SER A 128 4.45 0.60 17.63
C SER A 128 3.77 -0.62 18.27
N ARG A 129 2.89 -0.40 19.26
CA ARG A 129 2.10 -1.49 19.86
C ARG A 129 1.06 -2.05 18.90
N GLU A 130 0.42 -1.17 18.15
CA GLU A 130 -0.53 -1.55 17.11
C GLU A 130 0.16 -2.40 16.02
N ALA A 131 1.36 -2.03 15.61
CA ALA A 131 2.15 -2.82 14.66
C ALA A 131 2.60 -4.19 15.21
N GLU A 132 2.78 -4.33 16.51
CA GLU A 132 3.13 -5.63 17.12
C GLU A 132 1.92 -6.58 17.25
N SER A 133 0.76 -6.02 17.58
CA SER A 133 -0.44 -6.77 17.98
C SER A 133 -1.53 -6.84 16.92
N ALA A 134 -1.51 -5.93 15.93
CA ALA A 134 -2.65 -5.60 15.07
C ALA A 134 -3.92 -5.29 15.88
N GLN A 135 -3.80 -4.70 17.07
CA GLN A 135 -4.93 -4.25 17.89
C GLN A 135 -4.79 -2.76 18.15
N GLU A 136 -5.89 -2.03 18.01
CA GLU A 136 -5.95 -0.62 18.42
C GLU A 136 -5.71 -0.54 19.94
N GLU A 137 -4.89 0.42 20.37
CA GLU A 137 -4.68 0.64 21.80
C GLU A 137 -5.89 1.33 22.42
N GLU A 138 -6.42 0.77 23.52
CA GLU A 138 -7.56 1.34 24.28
C GLU A 138 -7.20 2.65 25.02
#